data_AF-A0A969V5V3-F1
#
_entry.id   AF-A0A969V5V3-F1
#
_cell.length_a   1.000
_cell.length_b   1.000
_cell.length_c   1.000
_cell.angle_alpha   90.00
_cell.angle_beta   90.00
_cell.angle_gamma   90.00
#
_symmetry.space_group_name_H-M   'P 1'
#
loop_
_entity.id
_entity.type
_entity.pdbx_description
1 polymer ?
#
loop_
_entity_poly.entity_id
_entity_poly.type
_entity_poly.pdbx_seq_one_letter_code
_entity_poly.pdbx_strand_id
1 'polypeptide(L)'
;MKRWFCGFSSVIDSSLANLPKPLNGEMLWQGANPFWVCGNWGKQQIITIAEGPVRLAIVGTCLERYESLVELFQNAVKKHDYSRLMRLPGNYNLIVQDEADTYVFADVAGFRPVFYTVYDSCIVYSSLGVALQQLINSEVDVSWLATDLVFLTRPPLEQNRSPFAMYILSPLVTI
;
A
#
# COMPACT_ATOMS: atom_id res chain seq x y z
N MET A 1 4.05 18.26 -5.97
CA MET A 1 3.21 17.05 -6.20
C MET A 1 3.20 16.24 -4.91
N LYS A 2 2.05 15.70 -4.48
CA LYS A 2 1.95 14.92 -3.23
C LYS A 2 2.69 13.58 -3.42
N ARG A 3 3.37 13.09 -2.37
CA ARG A 3 4.05 11.78 -2.37
C ARG A 3 3.05 10.68 -2.05
N TRP A 4 3.00 9.63 -2.85
CA TRP A 4 2.13 8.47 -2.63
C TRP A 4 2.70 7.23 -3.32
N PHE A 5 2.15 6.05 -3.04
CA PHE A 5 2.46 4.81 -3.75
C PHE A 5 1.18 4.09 -4.15
N CYS A 6 1.29 3.17 -5.11
CA CYS A 6 0.25 2.22 -5.43
C CYS A 6 0.83 0.89 -5.90
N GLY A 7 0.01 -0.15 -5.83
CA GLY A 7 0.33 -1.43 -6.44
C GLY A 7 -0.92 -2.23 -6.72
N PHE A 8 -0.71 -3.35 -7.39
CA PHE A 8 -1.74 -4.34 -7.67
C PHE A 8 -1.27 -5.68 -7.10
N SER A 9 -2.23 -6.41 -6.52
CA SER A 9 -2.06 -7.80 -6.14
C SER A 9 -3.07 -8.62 -6.96
N SER A 10 -2.57 -9.56 -7.75
CA SER A 10 -3.41 -10.39 -8.60
C SER A 10 -3.96 -11.57 -7.79
N VAL A 11 -5.28 -11.71 -7.71
CA VAL A 11 -5.91 -12.86 -7.02
C VAL A 11 -5.92 -14.11 -7.92
N ILE A 12 -5.73 -13.91 -9.23
CA ILE A 12 -5.73 -14.94 -10.28
C ILE A 12 -4.52 -14.66 -11.20
N ASP A 13 -3.98 -15.65 -11.94
CA ASP A 13 -3.01 -15.43 -13.04
C ASP A 13 -3.68 -14.67 -14.23
N SER A 14 -4.19 -13.47 -13.96
CA SER A 14 -4.79 -12.57 -14.93
C SER A 14 -3.73 -11.67 -15.55
N SER A 15 -3.80 -11.48 -16.87
CA SER A 15 -2.84 -10.63 -17.59
C SER A 15 -2.97 -9.17 -17.14
N LEU A 16 -1.91 -8.63 -16.55
CA LEU A 16 -1.82 -7.28 -15.98
C LEU A 16 -1.53 -6.20 -17.04
N ALA A 17 -1.53 -6.58 -18.32
CA ALA A 17 -1.15 -5.71 -19.42
C ALA A 17 -2.07 -4.48 -19.56
N ASN A 18 -3.31 -4.59 -19.08
CA ASN A 18 -4.34 -3.56 -19.16
C ASN A 18 -4.59 -2.82 -17.84
N LEU A 19 -3.78 -3.06 -16.79
CA LEU A 19 -3.96 -2.34 -15.54
C LEU A 19 -3.62 -0.85 -15.68
N PRO A 20 -4.41 0.03 -15.06
CA PRO A 20 -4.14 1.46 -15.10
C PRO A 20 -2.81 1.77 -14.44
N LYS A 21 -2.01 2.63 -15.08
CA LYS A 21 -0.69 3.05 -14.59
C LYS A 21 -0.78 4.46 -14.02
N PRO A 22 -0.09 4.75 -12.91
CA PRO A 22 -0.05 6.10 -12.38
C PRO A 22 0.67 7.05 -13.34
N LEU A 23 0.12 8.25 -13.54
CA LEU A 23 0.79 9.31 -14.28
C LEU A 23 2.04 9.77 -13.50
N ASN A 24 3.20 9.75 -14.16
CA ASN A 24 4.51 10.12 -13.58
C ASN A 24 4.92 9.27 -12.35
N GLY A 25 4.49 8.00 -12.29
CA GLY A 25 4.98 7.06 -11.28
C GLY A 25 6.31 6.43 -11.65
N GLU A 26 7.22 6.36 -10.69
CA GLU A 26 8.42 5.54 -10.75
C GLU A 26 8.06 4.12 -10.32
N MET A 27 8.39 3.15 -11.17
CA MET A 27 8.11 1.74 -10.91
C MET A 27 9.24 1.13 -10.08
N LEU A 28 8.93 0.61 -8.89
CA LEU A 28 9.94 -0.03 -8.04
C LEU A 28 10.21 -1.48 -8.43
N TRP A 29 9.18 -2.19 -8.89
CA TRP A 29 9.36 -3.51 -9.49
C TRP A 29 8.21 -3.91 -10.41
N GLN A 30 8.56 -4.77 -11.37
CA GLN A 30 7.68 -5.37 -12.38
C GLN A 30 7.31 -6.81 -11.98
N GLY A 31 6.28 -7.35 -12.63
CA GLY A 31 5.85 -8.75 -12.49
C GLY A 31 4.35 -8.87 -12.30
N ALA A 32 3.94 -9.96 -11.64
CA ALA A 32 2.54 -10.26 -11.33
C ALA A 32 1.89 -9.22 -10.38
N ASN A 33 2.71 -8.62 -9.53
CA ASN A 33 2.26 -7.63 -8.56
C ASN A 33 3.10 -6.36 -8.75
N PRO A 34 2.79 -5.49 -9.73
CA PRO A 34 3.61 -4.32 -9.99
C PRO A 34 3.38 -3.25 -8.90
N PHE A 35 4.45 -2.49 -8.58
CA PHE A 35 4.44 -1.48 -7.50
C PHE A 35 5.12 -0.19 -7.96
N TRP A 36 4.49 0.95 -7.65
CA TRP A 36 4.95 2.28 -8.02
C TRP A 36 4.97 3.23 -6.85
N VAL A 37 5.89 4.18 -6.93
CA VAL A 37 5.93 5.37 -6.09
C VAL A 37 5.80 6.62 -6.96
N CYS A 38 5.06 7.61 -6.47
CA CYS A 38 4.73 8.82 -7.19
C CYS A 38 5.10 10.06 -6.37
N GLY A 39 5.56 11.10 -7.06
CA GLY A 39 6.07 12.32 -6.44
C GLY A 39 7.56 12.24 -6.09
N ASN A 40 8.10 13.31 -5.51
CA ASN A 40 9.54 13.44 -5.25
C ASN A 40 9.92 12.80 -3.90
N TRP A 41 10.38 11.55 -3.93
CA TRP A 41 10.86 10.82 -2.76
C TRP A 41 12.38 11.01 -2.57
N GLY A 42 12.82 11.25 -1.34
CA GLY A 42 14.25 11.28 -1.03
C GLY A 42 14.87 9.88 -1.05
N LYS A 43 16.17 9.76 -1.33
CA LYS A 43 16.89 8.47 -1.42
C LYS A 43 16.78 7.60 -0.16
N GLN A 44 16.67 8.21 1.01
CA GLN A 44 16.51 7.51 2.29
C GLN A 44 15.05 7.20 2.65
N GLN A 45 14.11 7.63 1.80
CA GLN A 45 12.68 7.46 2.03
C GLN A 45 12.07 6.28 1.29
N ILE A 46 12.81 5.71 0.34
CA ILE A 46 12.45 4.49 -0.36
C ILE A 46 13.62 3.55 -0.16
N ILE A 47 13.39 2.48 0.59
CA ILE A 47 14.38 1.42 0.80
C ILE A 47 13.79 0.17 0.18
N THR A 48 14.50 -0.42 -0.78
CA THR A 48 14.13 -1.71 -1.38
C THR A 48 15.19 -2.75 -1.03
N ILE A 49 14.76 -3.95 -0.66
CA ILE A 49 15.62 -5.09 -0.35
C ILE A 49 15.00 -6.32 -1.03
N ALA A 50 15.83 -7.20 -1.55
CA ALA A 50 15.38 -8.48 -2.11
C ALA A 50 16.18 -9.62 -1.50
N GLU A 51 15.51 -10.73 -1.21
CA GLU A 51 16.10 -11.97 -0.70
C GLU A 51 15.44 -13.13 -1.46
N GLY A 52 16.14 -13.67 -2.46
CA GLY A 52 15.56 -14.65 -3.38
C GLY A 52 14.35 -14.07 -4.15
N PRO A 53 13.19 -14.76 -4.17
CA PRO A 53 11.98 -14.25 -4.81
C PRO A 53 11.27 -13.16 -4.00
N VAL A 54 11.61 -13.00 -2.71
CA VAL A 54 10.91 -12.08 -1.81
C VAL A 54 11.47 -10.67 -1.94
N ARG A 55 10.59 -9.69 -2.07
CA ARG A 55 10.93 -8.27 -2.19
C ARG A 55 10.30 -7.48 -1.05
N LEU A 56 11.04 -6.52 -0.54
CA LEU A 56 10.62 -5.58 0.48
C LEU A 56 10.75 -4.15 -0.04
N ALA A 57 9.73 -3.33 0.17
CA ALA A 57 9.80 -1.88 0.07
C ALA A 57 9.36 -1.25 1.39
N ILE A 58 10.20 -0.35 1.88
CA ILE A 58 9.84 0.60 2.93
C ILE A 58 9.64 1.96 2.28
N VAL A 59 8.43 2.51 2.44
CA VAL A 59 8.03 3.79 1.86
C VAL A 59 7.76 4.81 2.97
N GLY A 60 8.76 5.64 3.25
CA GLY A 60 8.79 6.59 4.35
C GLY A 60 10.15 6.57 5.05
N THR A 61 10.20 7.07 6.28
CA THR A 61 11.46 7.16 7.03
C THR A 61 11.60 5.98 7.97
N CYS A 62 12.49 5.04 7.64
CA CYS A 62 12.96 4.01 8.58
C CYS A 62 14.19 4.55 9.33
N LEU A 63 14.23 4.35 10.64
CA LEU A 63 15.36 4.74 11.50
C LEU A 63 16.29 3.57 11.81
N GLU A 64 15.95 2.36 11.35
CA GLU A 64 16.84 1.21 11.46
C GLU A 64 18.02 1.33 10.49
N ARG A 65 19.19 0.84 10.90
CA ARG A 65 20.36 0.81 10.02
C ARG A 65 20.17 -0.21 8.90
N TYR A 66 20.67 0.10 7.71
CA TYR A 66 20.47 -0.74 6.53
C TYR A 66 20.97 -2.18 6.73
N GLU A 67 22.12 -2.38 7.37
CA GLU A 67 22.68 -3.72 7.63
C GLU A 67 21.77 -4.53 8.57
N SER A 68 21.32 -3.91 9.66
CA SER A 68 20.40 -4.54 10.62
C SER A 68 19.03 -4.83 10.00
N LEU A 69 18.56 -3.94 9.11
CA LEU A 69 17.33 -4.13 8.36
C LEU A 69 17.42 -5.34 7.42
N VAL A 70 18.53 -5.51 6.70
CA VAL A 70 18.76 -6.68 5.83
C VAL A 70 18.72 -7.97 6.65
N GLU A 71 19.41 -8.03 7.79
CA GLU A 71 19.40 -9.22 8.66
C GLU A 71 18.00 -9.54 9.20
N LEU A 72 17.24 -8.52 9.61
CA LEU A 72 15.86 -8.68 10.07
C LEU A 72 14.95 -9.18 8.96
N PHE A 73 15.10 -8.65 7.74
CA PHE A 73 14.33 -9.08 6.58
C PHE A 73 14.65 -10.53 6.19
N GLN A 74 15.93 -10.92 6.14
CA GLN A 74 16.34 -12.29 5.88
C GLN A 74 15.77 -13.28 6.91
N ASN A 75 15.75 -12.89 8.18
CA ASN A 75 15.15 -13.69 9.23
C ASN A 75 13.61 -13.78 9.11
N ALA A 76 12.96 -12.71 8.66
CA ALA A 76 11.52 -12.69 8.39
C ALA A 76 11.16 -13.61 7.22
N VAL A 77 11.94 -13.58 6.13
CA VAL A 77 11.81 -14.47 4.97
C VAL A 77 11.93 -15.93 5.38
N LYS A 78 12.98 -16.30 6.12
CA LYS A 78 13.18 -17.69 6.61
C LYS A 78 12.03 -18.21 7.48
N LYS A 79 11.29 -17.32 8.14
CA LYS A 79 10.20 -17.66 9.06
C LYS A 79 8.81 -17.45 8.45
N HIS A 80 8.74 -16.88 7.24
CA HIS A 80 7.52 -16.34 6.65
C HIS A 80 6.71 -15.48 7.66
N ASP A 81 7.42 -14.66 8.46
CA ASP A 81 6.83 -13.78 9.48
C ASP A 81 7.32 -12.34 9.30
N TYR A 82 6.63 -11.60 8.43
CA TYR A 82 6.93 -10.19 8.13
C TYR A 82 6.39 -9.21 9.16
N SER A 83 5.50 -9.66 10.06
CA SER A 83 4.90 -8.80 11.10
C SER A 83 5.95 -8.18 12.03
N ARG A 84 7.11 -8.84 12.19
CA ARG A 84 8.24 -8.34 12.99
C ARG A 84 8.83 -7.05 12.44
N LEU A 85 8.77 -6.84 11.13
CA LEU A 85 9.27 -5.64 10.48
C LEU A 85 8.42 -4.41 10.84
N MET A 86 7.19 -4.58 11.31
CA MET A 86 6.37 -3.47 11.84
C MET A 86 6.88 -2.87 13.14
N ARG A 87 7.88 -3.48 13.77
CA ARG A 87 8.51 -2.99 15.01
C ARG A 87 9.70 -2.08 14.73
N LEU A 88 10.10 -1.89 13.47
CA LEU A 88 11.22 -1.03 13.14
C LEU A 88 10.88 0.42 13.52
N PRO A 89 11.82 1.16 14.12
CA PRO A 89 11.59 2.55 14.47
C PRO A 89 11.42 3.40 13.22
N GLY A 90 10.45 4.30 13.23
CA GLY A 90 10.26 5.26 12.14
C GLY A 90 8.81 5.54 11.79
N ASN A 91 8.61 6.10 10.61
CA ASN A 91 7.32 6.47 10.06
C ASN A 91 7.28 6.10 8.57
N TYR A 92 6.81 4.88 8.29
CA TYR A 92 6.84 4.26 6.96
C TYR A 92 5.61 3.38 6.73
N ASN A 93 5.35 3.08 5.46
CA ASN A 93 4.55 1.92 5.06
C ASN A 93 5.47 0.79 4.64
N LEU A 94 5.05 -0.44 4.90
CA LEU A 94 5.82 -1.64 4.60
C LEU A 94 5.08 -2.47 3.56
N ILE A 95 5.73 -2.78 2.45
CA ILE A 95 5.19 -3.62 1.38
C ILE A 95 6.15 -4.80 1.21
N VAL A 96 5.64 -6.01 1.34
CA VAL A 96 6.38 -7.24 1.07
C VAL A 96 5.67 -7.99 -0.04
N GLN A 97 6.43 -8.45 -1.02
CA GLN A 97 5.95 -9.40 -2.02
C GLN A 97 6.70 -10.70 -1.84
N ASP A 98 5.96 -11.75 -1.52
CA ASP A 98 6.46 -13.11 -1.39
C ASP A 98 5.78 -13.95 -2.48
N GLU A 99 6.49 -14.12 -3.60
CA GLU A 99 5.98 -14.77 -4.80
C GLU A 99 4.67 -14.14 -5.34
N ALA A 100 3.53 -14.81 -5.11
CA ALA A 100 2.21 -14.34 -5.52
C ALA A 100 1.53 -13.46 -4.45
N ASP A 101 1.94 -13.57 -3.18
CA ASP A 101 1.31 -12.87 -2.07
C ASP A 101 1.87 -11.46 -1.90
N THR A 102 1.00 -10.50 -1.57
CA THR A 102 1.41 -9.12 -1.28
C THR A 102 0.95 -8.70 0.12
N TYR A 103 1.90 -8.47 1.02
CA TYR A 103 1.63 -7.96 2.36
C TYR A 103 1.80 -6.44 2.37
N VAL A 104 0.73 -5.71 2.71
CA VAL A 104 0.77 -4.26 2.82
C VAL A 104 0.40 -3.86 4.23
N PHE A 105 1.40 -3.43 4.99
CA PHE A 105 1.19 -3.02 6.37
C PHE A 105 0.99 -1.51 6.44
N ALA A 106 -0.16 -1.13 6.99
CA ALA A 106 -0.48 0.23 7.37
C ALA A 106 -0.15 0.47 8.84
N ASP A 107 0.03 1.75 9.19
CA ASP A 107 0.17 2.14 10.59
C ASP A 107 -1.18 1.98 11.32
N VAL A 108 -1.15 1.31 12.48
CA VAL A 108 -2.33 1.07 13.33
C VAL A 108 -2.91 2.38 13.87
N ALA A 109 -2.08 3.40 14.06
CA ALA A 109 -2.54 4.72 14.50
C ALA A 109 -3.17 5.55 13.36
N GLY A 110 -3.15 5.04 12.12
CA GLY A 110 -3.79 5.67 10.97
C GLY A 110 -3.05 6.89 10.41
N PHE A 111 -1.82 7.19 10.86
CA PHE A 111 -1.04 8.31 10.34
C PHE A 111 -0.58 8.09 8.90
N ARG A 112 -0.45 6.83 8.50
CA ARG A 112 -0.14 6.41 7.12
C ARG A 112 -1.19 5.41 6.64
N PRO A 113 -2.34 5.91 6.14
CA PRO A 113 -3.40 5.03 5.66
C PRO A 113 -2.99 4.34 4.37
N VAL A 114 -3.49 3.12 4.20
CA VAL A 114 -3.54 2.42 2.92
C VAL A 114 -5.01 2.19 2.59
N PHE A 115 -5.38 2.60 1.40
CA PHE A 115 -6.70 2.38 0.81
C PHE A 115 -6.57 1.23 -0.18
N TYR A 116 -7.58 0.38 -0.27
CA TYR A 116 -7.64 -0.63 -1.31
C TYR A 116 -9.06 -0.81 -1.84
N THR A 117 -9.15 -1.40 -3.03
CA THR A 117 -10.38 -1.83 -3.68
C THR A 117 -10.13 -3.05 -4.56
N VAL A 118 -11.19 -3.73 -4.96
CA VAL A 118 -11.14 -4.78 -5.98
C VAL A 118 -11.49 -4.15 -7.32
N TYR A 119 -10.62 -4.32 -8.31
CA TYR A 119 -10.80 -3.85 -9.68
C TYR A 119 -10.35 -4.94 -10.65
N ASP A 120 -11.23 -5.35 -11.55
CA ASP A 120 -10.96 -6.38 -12.57
C ASP A 120 -10.32 -7.66 -11.98
N SER A 121 -10.90 -8.18 -10.91
CA SER A 121 -10.40 -9.36 -10.15
C SER A 121 -9.01 -9.21 -9.51
N CYS A 122 -8.44 -8.00 -9.51
CA CYS A 122 -7.20 -7.68 -8.82
C CYS A 122 -7.49 -6.77 -7.63
N ILE A 123 -6.65 -6.82 -6.59
CA ILE A 123 -6.69 -5.84 -5.51
C ILE A 123 -5.77 -4.69 -5.89
N VAL A 124 -6.31 -3.48 -5.92
CA VAL A 124 -5.55 -2.25 -6.14
C VAL A 124 -5.46 -1.51 -4.84
N TYR A 125 -4.25 -1.13 -4.44
CA TYR A 125 -4.01 -0.43 -3.19
C TYR A 125 -3.17 0.83 -3.40
N SER A 126 -3.36 1.83 -2.53
CA SER A 126 -2.61 3.08 -2.54
C SER A 126 -2.57 3.74 -1.18
N SER A 127 -1.52 4.52 -0.90
CA SER A 127 -1.46 5.39 0.27
C SER A 127 -2.34 6.65 0.18
N LEU A 128 -3.05 6.85 -0.93
CA LEU A 128 -3.87 8.03 -1.16
C LEU A 128 -5.17 7.67 -1.88
N GLY A 129 -6.32 7.83 -1.22
CA GLY A 129 -7.63 7.47 -1.79
C GLY A 129 -7.95 8.17 -3.12
N VAL A 130 -7.62 9.47 -3.25
CA VAL A 130 -7.83 10.19 -4.53
C VAL A 130 -6.95 9.65 -5.66
N ALA A 131 -5.75 9.15 -5.36
CA ALA A 131 -4.91 8.55 -6.39
C ALA A 131 -5.51 7.22 -6.85
N LEU A 132 -6.08 6.45 -5.92
CA LEU A 132 -6.76 5.21 -6.22
C LEU A 132 -8.04 5.45 -7.04
N GLN A 133 -8.80 6.53 -6.75
CA GLN A 133 -9.92 7.00 -7.56
C GLN A 133 -9.48 7.35 -8.99
N GLN A 134 -8.39 8.10 -9.13
CA GLN A 134 -7.87 8.48 -10.45
C GLN A 134 -7.36 7.28 -11.25
N LEU A 135 -6.76 6.29 -10.57
CA LEU A 135 -6.26 5.08 -11.22
C LEU A 135 -7.40 4.25 -11.82
N ILE A 136 -8.48 4.02 -11.08
CA ILE A 136 -9.58 3.15 -11.55
C ILE A 136 -10.80 3.93 -12.07
N ASN A 137 -10.70 5.24 -12.16
CA ASN A 137 -11.75 6.16 -12.60
C ASN A 137 -13.11 5.94 -11.90
N SER A 138 -13.09 5.76 -10.58
CA SER A 138 -14.31 5.54 -9.78
C SER A 138 -15.04 6.84 -9.43
N GLU A 139 -16.33 6.74 -9.07
CA GLU A 139 -17.12 7.89 -8.64
C GLU A 139 -16.92 8.21 -7.14
N VAL A 140 -17.18 9.48 -6.79
CA VAL A 140 -17.21 9.94 -5.39
C VAL A 140 -18.53 9.50 -4.75
N ASP A 141 -18.46 8.91 -3.56
CA ASP A 141 -19.67 8.62 -2.77
C ASP A 141 -20.11 9.89 -2.05
N VAL A 142 -20.99 10.65 -2.72
CA VAL A 142 -21.50 11.93 -2.21
C VAL A 142 -22.27 11.74 -0.89
N SER A 143 -22.91 10.59 -0.69
CA SER A 143 -23.68 10.32 0.53
C SER A 143 -22.76 10.07 1.73
N TRP A 144 -21.69 9.29 1.52
CA TRP A 144 -20.62 9.13 2.51
C TRP A 144 -19.98 10.48 2.83
N LEU A 145 -19.63 11.26 1.81
CA LEU A 145 -18.94 12.55 2.02
C LEU A 145 -19.82 13.56 2.75
N ALA A 146 -21.10 13.65 2.38
CA ALA A 146 -22.06 14.49 3.09
C ALA A 146 -22.19 14.07 4.57
N THR A 147 -22.17 12.76 4.83
CA THR A 147 -22.24 12.22 6.20
C THR A 147 -20.98 12.58 7.00
N ASP A 148 -19.78 12.35 6.47
CA ASP A 148 -18.50 12.69 7.12
C ASP A 148 -18.36 14.20 7.40
N LEU A 149 -18.87 15.06 6.50
CA LEU A 149 -18.84 16.52 6.68
C LEU A 149 -19.83 17.04 7.73
N VAL A 150 -20.96 16.35 7.93
CA VAL A 150 -22.01 16.77 8.87
C VAL A 150 -21.76 16.24 10.28
N PHE A 151 -21.20 15.04 10.41
CA PHE A 151 -21.00 14.39 11.71
C PHE A 151 -19.61 14.63 12.29
N LEU A 152 -19.54 15.30 13.44
CA LEU A 152 -18.30 15.48 14.24
C LEU A 152 -17.71 14.16 14.78
N THR A 153 -18.51 13.09 14.83
CA THR A 153 -18.09 11.74 15.22
C THR A 153 -18.69 10.72 14.27
N ARG A 154 -17.87 9.82 13.71
CA ARG A 154 -18.30 8.88 12.67
C ARG A 154 -19.25 7.82 13.24
N PRO A 155 -20.43 7.58 12.62
CA PRO A 155 -21.29 6.48 13.01
C PRO A 155 -20.64 5.12 12.68
N PRO A 156 -20.96 4.03 13.41
CA PRO A 156 -20.27 2.73 13.30
C PRO A 156 -20.30 2.08 11.91
N LEU A 157 -21.35 2.35 11.12
CA LEU A 157 -21.53 1.79 9.77
C LEU A 157 -20.50 2.27 8.73
N GLU A 158 -19.78 3.36 9.03
CA GLU A 158 -18.89 4.04 8.07
C GLU A 158 -17.40 3.80 8.36
N GLN A 159 -17.06 3.06 9.42
CA GLN A 159 -15.68 2.95 9.93
C GLN A 159 -14.67 2.36 8.91
N ASN A 160 -15.16 1.55 7.98
CA ASN A 160 -14.35 0.88 6.96
C ASN A 160 -14.63 1.39 5.53
N ARG A 161 -15.21 2.58 5.37
CA ARG A 161 -15.49 3.20 4.06
C ARG A 161 -14.66 4.46 3.85
N SER A 162 -14.60 4.94 2.63
CA SER A 162 -13.91 6.17 2.25
C SER A 162 -14.82 7.10 1.44
N PRO A 163 -14.43 8.37 1.18
CA PRO A 163 -15.18 9.30 0.33
C PRO A 163 -15.38 8.83 -1.12
N PHE A 164 -14.70 7.78 -1.51
CA PHE A 164 -14.80 7.19 -2.83
C PHE A 164 -15.55 5.86 -2.71
N ALA A 165 -16.37 5.53 -3.71
CA ALA A 165 -17.15 4.30 -3.71
C ALA A 165 -16.23 3.06 -3.77
N MET A 166 -16.55 2.00 -3.01
CA MET A 166 -15.85 0.70 -3.00
C MET A 166 -14.43 0.64 -2.39
N TYR A 167 -14.02 1.63 -1.60
CA TYR A 167 -12.72 1.59 -0.91
C TYR A 167 -12.83 1.31 0.58
N ILE A 168 -11.93 0.47 1.08
CA ILE A 168 -11.81 0.13 2.49
C ILE A 168 -10.54 0.75 3.07
N LEU A 169 -10.70 1.42 4.23
CA LEU A 169 -9.61 1.81 5.12
C LEU A 169 -9.35 0.64 6.06
N SER A 170 -8.12 0.10 6.07
CA SER A 170 -7.77 -0.96 7.02
C SER A 170 -6.45 -0.66 7.72
N PRO A 171 -6.35 -0.93 9.04
CA PRO A 171 -5.10 -0.83 9.79
C PRO A 171 -4.14 -2.00 9.53
N LEU A 172 -4.59 -3.12 8.92
CA LEU A 172 -3.76 -4.29 8.55
C LEU A 172 -4.40 -4.99 7.35
N VAL A 173 -3.66 -5.22 6.26
CA VAL A 173 -4.14 -6.03 5.12
C VAL A 173 -3.08 -7.03 4.68
N THR A 174 -3.39 -8.31 4.85
CA THR A 174 -2.81 -9.36 4.01
C THR A 174 -3.63 -9.37 2.72
N ILE A 175 -3.02 -9.06 1.58
CA ILE A 175 -3.68 -8.91 0.28
C ILE A 175 -3.34 -10.10 -0.62
#